data_AF-A0A840WJG7-F1
#
_entry.id   AF-A0A840WJG7-F1
#
_cell.length_a   1.000
_cell.length_b   1.000
_cell.length_c   1.000
_cell.angle_alpha   90.00
_cell.angle_beta   90.00
_cell.angle_gamma   90.00
#
_symmetry.space_group_name_H-M   'P 1'
#
loop_
_entity.id
_entity.type
_entity.pdbx_description
1 polymer ?
#
loop_
_entity_poly.entity_id
_entity_poly.type
_entity_poly.pdbx_seq_one_letter_code
_entity_poly.pdbx_strand_id
1 'polypeptide(L)'
;MPDDPGYSKRDERRDDNADVFPGDECWTLQKADMRRALEAQQTIDSPLCSHCGEEGEYAGIGRHRKYCSDRCRVAAYRARKRKVHAVPKVA
;
A
#
# COMPACT_ATOMS: atom_id res chain seq x y z
N MET A 1 30.52 -47.27 -15.92
CA MET A 1 29.54 -46.21 -15.61
C MET A 1 30.20 -45.35 -14.54
N PRO A 2 30.95 -44.31 -14.92
CA PRO A 2 31.66 -43.47 -13.95
C PRO A 2 30.66 -42.60 -13.19
N ASP A 3 30.89 -42.50 -11.88
CA ASP A 3 30.12 -41.77 -10.89
C ASP A 3 29.94 -40.29 -11.26
N ASP A 4 28.69 -39.82 -11.32
CA ASP A 4 28.28 -38.43 -11.57
C ASP A 4 28.74 -37.53 -10.39
N PRO A 5 29.83 -36.74 -10.53
CA PRO A 5 30.31 -35.87 -9.47
C PRO A 5 29.67 -34.48 -9.69
N GLY A 6 28.35 -34.42 -9.59
CA GLY A 6 27.59 -33.21 -9.96
C GLY A 6 26.85 -32.52 -8.82
N TYR A 7 26.77 -33.11 -7.63
CA TYR A 7 25.92 -32.60 -6.54
C TYR A 7 26.67 -32.25 -5.25
N SER A 8 27.93 -31.83 -5.33
CA SER A 8 28.63 -31.35 -4.13
C SER A 8 29.71 -30.33 -4.47
N LYS A 9 29.29 -29.08 -4.51
CA LYS A 9 29.94 -27.93 -3.85
C LYS A 9 29.28 -26.65 -4.35
N ARG A 10 28.16 -26.32 -3.71
CA ARG A 10 27.58 -24.99 -3.71
C ARG A 10 28.39 -24.12 -2.75
N ASP A 11 29.70 -24.02 -2.98
CA ASP A 11 30.62 -23.25 -2.14
C ASP A 11 31.12 -22.03 -2.93
N GLU A 12 30.62 -20.87 -2.49
CA GLU A 12 31.45 -19.68 -2.21
C GLU A 12 32.09 -18.92 -3.37
N ARG A 13 31.43 -18.87 -4.53
CA ARG A 13 31.65 -17.78 -5.50
C ARG A 13 30.33 -17.32 -6.11
N ARG A 14 29.42 -16.89 -5.23
CA ARG A 14 28.15 -16.31 -5.65
C ARG A 14 28.40 -14.84 -5.93
N ASP A 15 28.71 -14.51 -7.19
CA ASP A 15 28.65 -13.13 -7.65
C ASP A 15 27.21 -12.65 -7.43
N ASP A 16 27.03 -11.63 -6.58
CA ASP A 16 25.71 -11.16 -6.08
C ASP A 16 24.75 -10.67 -7.19
N ASN A 17 25.16 -10.75 -8.47
CA ASN A 17 24.40 -10.32 -9.65
C ASN A 17 24.39 -11.33 -10.82
N ALA A 18 24.92 -12.56 -10.67
CA ALA A 18 25.05 -13.50 -11.80
C ALA A 18 23.82 -14.40 -12.06
N ASP A 19 22.84 -14.40 -11.15
CA ASP A 19 21.68 -15.31 -11.21
C ASP A 19 20.38 -14.62 -11.69
N VAL A 20 20.44 -13.68 -12.64
CA VAL A 20 19.21 -13.19 -13.32
C VAL A 20 18.94 -14.09 -14.53
N PHE A 21 18.13 -15.12 -14.31
CA PHE A 21 17.67 -16.02 -15.36
C PHE A 21 16.55 -15.36 -16.18
N PRO A 22 16.34 -15.76 -17.46
CA PRO A 22 15.28 -15.19 -18.31
C PRO A 22 13.86 -15.25 -17.71
N GLY A 23 13.62 -16.11 -16.71
CA GLY A 23 12.35 -16.21 -15.97
C GLY A 23 12.21 -15.24 -14.79
N ASP A 24 13.28 -14.56 -14.36
CA ASP A 24 13.25 -13.65 -13.22
C ASP A 24 12.46 -12.37 -13.53
N GLU A 25 12.39 -11.96 -14.80
CA GLU A 25 11.49 -10.87 -15.24
C GLU A 25 10.01 -11.26 -15.06
N CYS A 26 9.65 -12.51 -15.36
CA CYS A 26 8.29 -13.01 -15.14
C CYS A 26 7.97 -13.13 -13.63
N TRP A 27 8.92 -13.65 -12.85
CA TRP A 27 8.79 -13.78 -11.39
C TRP A 27 8.73 -12.43 -10.66
N THR A 28 9.46 -11.41 -11.13
CA THR A 28 9.41 -10.05 -10.60
C THR A 28 8.09 -9.35 -10.92
N LEU A 29 7.55 -9.52 -12.13
CA LEU A 29 6.22 -9.02 -12.49
C LEU A 29 5.11 -9.67 -11.66
N GLN A 30 5.14 -11.00 -11.47
CA GLN A 30 4.17 -11.71 -10.62
C GLN A 30 4.22 -11.24 -9.16
N LYS A 31 5.41 -10.96 -8.63
CA LYS A 31 5.58 -10.39 -7.28
C LYS A 31 5.16 -8.91 -7.18
N ALA A 32 5.22 -8.15 -8.27
CA ALA A 32 4.74 -6.77 -8.29
C ALA A 32 3.21 -6.72 -8.05
N ASP A 33 2.46 -7.65 -8.63
CA ASP A 33 1.02 -7.79 -8.38
C ASP A 33 0.71 -8.13 -6.92
N MET A 34 1.47 -9.07 -6.34
CA MET A 34 1.36 -9.42 -4.92
C MET A 34 1.66 -8.23 -4.01
N ARG A 35 2.66 -7.42 -4.36
CA ARG A 35 3.00 -6.21 -3.61
C ARG A 35 1.90 -5.15 -3.67
N ARG A 36 1.35 -4.89 -4.87
CA ARG A 36 0.20 -4.00 -5.05
C ARG A 36 -1.01 -4.47 -4.25
N ALA A 37 -1.27 -5.77 -4.23
CA ALA A 37 -2.35 -6.35 -3.44
C ALA A 37 -2.14 -6.15 -1.94
N LEU A 38 -0.91 -6.33 -1.45
CA LEU A 38 -0.56 -6.14 -0.04
C LEU A 38 -0.64 -4.67 0.38
N GLU A 39 -0.18 -3.74 -0.46
CA GLU A 39 -0.33 -2.30 -0.25
C GLU A 39 -1.82 -1.90 -0.21
N ALA A 40 -2.64 -2.43 -1.13
CA ALA A 40 -4.07 -2.21 -1.10
C ALA A 40 -4.70 -2.71 0.21
N GLN A 41 -4.27 -3.88 0.70
CA GLN A 41 -4.72 -4.42 1.98
C GLN A 41 -4.32 -3.52 3.15
N GLN A 42 -3.08 -3.02 3.19
CA GLN A 42 -2.62 -2.08 4.22
C GLN A 42 -3.44 -0.79 4.24
N THR A 43 -3.83 -0.26 3.08
CA THR A 43 -4.69 0.94 3.03
C THR A 43 -6.13 0.68 3.50
N ILE A 44 -6.58 -0.58 3.45
CA ILE A 44 -7.88 -1.01 4.01
C ILE A 44 -7.78 -1.16 5.53
N ASP A 45 -6.67 -1.71 6.02
CA ASP A 45 -6.44 -2.01 7.43
C ASP A 45 -6.16 -0.75 8.27
N SER A 46 -5.48 0.26 7.70
CA SER A 46 -5.10 1.51 8.39
C SER A 46 -5.58 2.77 7.66
N PRO A 47 -6.89 3.07 7.69
CA PRO A 47 -7.45 4.22 6.98
C PRO A 47 -7.18 5.55 7.71
N LEU A 48 -6.64 6.55 7.00
CA LEU A 48 -6.42 7.89 7.56
C LEU A 48 -7.66 8.78 7.46
N CYS A 49 -7.95 9.54 8.51
CA CYS A 49 -9.06 10.48 8.55
C CYS A 49 -8.85 11.66 7.60
N SER A 50 -9.79 11.90 6.69
CA SER A 50 -9.72 13.03 5.74
C SER A 50 -9.86 14.43 6.39
N HIS A 51 -10.07 14.51 7.71
CA HIS A 51 -10.16 15.78 8.43
C HIS A 51 -8.96 16.03 9.34
N CYS A 52 -8.61 15.10 10.24
CA CYS A 52 -7.51 15.26 11.19
C CYS A 52 -6.23 14.50 10.82
N GLY A 53 -6.28 13.57 9.86
CA GLY A 53 -5.12 12.75 9.48
C GLY A 53 -4.82 11.58 10.42
N GLU A 54 -5.55 11.44 11.53
CA GLU A 54 -5.38 10.30 12.44
C GLU A 54 -5.93 9.00 11.85
N GLU A 55 -5.37 7.88 12.26
CA GLU A 55 -5.85 6.55 11.91
C GLU A 55 -7.28 6.33 12.46
N GLY A 56 -8.17 5.92 11.57
CA GLY A 56 -9.55 5.56 11.89
C GLY A 56 -9.65 4.11 12.32
N GLU A 57 -10.61 3.83 13.19
CA GLU A 57 -10.90 2.45 13.62
C GLU A 57 -11.34 1.58 12.44
N TYR A 58 -10.65 0.45 12.28
CA TYR A 58 -10.93 -0.58 11.28
C TYR A 58 -12.39 -1.04 11.38
N ALA A 59 -13.15 -0.93 10.29
CA ALA A 59 -14.60 -1.20 10.29
C ALA A 59 -14.96 -2.69 10.16
N GLY A 60 -13.97 -3.59 10.21
CA GLY A 60 -14.16 -5.04 10.16
C GLY A 60 -14.45 -5.58 8.76
N ILE A 61 -15.49 -5.07 8.08
CA ILE A 61 -15.93 -5.54 6.75
C ILE A 61 -16.39 -4.34 5.89
N GLY A 62 -15.81 -4.19 4.69
CA GLY A 62 -16.21 -3.20 3.70
C GLY A 62 -15.30 -1.97 3.59
N ARG A 63 -15.77 -0.91 2.92
CA ARG A 63 -14.98 0.33 2.77
C ARG A 63 -14.81 1.02 4.12
N HIS A 64 -13.58 1.38 4.45
CA HIS A 64 -13.27 2.16 5.64
C HIS A 64 -14.04 3.49 5.68
N ARG A 65 -14.32 3.95 6.90
CA ARG A 65 -14.98 5.23 7.13
C ARG A 65 -14.03 6.35 6.72
N LYS A 66 -14.54 7.37 6.01
CA LYS A 66 -13.75 8.53 5.57
C LYS A 66 -13.21 9.39 6.73
N TYR A 67 -13.82 9.31 7.90
CA TYR A 67 -13.48 10.12 9.07
C TYR A 67 -13.39 9.21 10.30
N CYS A 68 -12.45 9.49 11.19
CA CYS A 68 -12.24 8.72 12.44
C CYS A 68 -13.41 8.85 13.43
N SER A 69 -14.23 9.89 13.33
CA SER A 69 -15.34 10.14 14.25
C SER A 69 -16.44 11.01 13.62
N ASP A 70 -17.62 11.01 14.23
CA ASP A 70 -18.70 11.93 13.87
C ASP A 70 -18.31 13.40 14.04
N ARG A 71 -17.47 13.71 15.02
CA ARG A 71 -16.93 15.06 15.22
C ARG A 71 -16.15 15.53 14.00
N CYS A 72 -15.24 14.68 13.49
CA CYS A 72 -14.47 14.97 12.27
C CYS A 72 -15.36 15.06 11.02
N ARG A 73 -16.39 14.21 10.91
CA ARG A 73 -17.37 14.27 9.82
C ARG A 73 -18.11 15.60 9.79
N VAL A 74 -18.61 16.07 10.94
CA VAL A 74 -19.34 17.33 11.07
C VAL A 74 -18.40 18.52 10.85
N ALA A 75 -17.19 18.50 11.41
CA ALA A 75 -16.20 19.56 11.22
C ALA A 75 -15.82 19.73 9.73
N ALA A 76 -15.58 18.62 9.02
CA ALA A 76 -15.32 18.63 7.58
C ALA A 76 -16.52 19.20 6.79
N TYR A 77 -17.75 18.85 7.16
CA TYR A 77 -18.96 19.41 6.56
C TYR A 77 -19.04 20.94 6.76
N ARG A 78 -18.87 21.41 8.00
CA ARG A 78 -18.89 22.84 8.34
C ARG A 78 -17.78 23.62 7.64
N ALA A 79 -16.57 23.06 7.56
CA ALA A 79 -15.45 23.68 6.86
C ALA A 79 -15.75 23.88 5.36
N ARG A 80 -16.35 22.88 4.70
CA ARG A 80 -16.78 23.00 3.30
C ARG A 80 -17.84 24.07 3.10
N LYS A 81 -18.86 24.11 3.97
CA LYS A 81 -19.91 25.15 3.90
C LYS A 81 -19.36 26.55 4.13
N ARG A 82 -18.44 26.75 5.07
CA ARG A 82 -17.74 28.03 5.24
C ARG A 82 -17.03 28.46 3.97
N LYS A 83 -16.28 27.58 3.31
CA LYS A 83 -15.60 27.90 2.05
C LYS A 83 -16.57 28.30 0.93
N VAL A 84 -17.71 27.63 0.83
CA VAL A 84 -18.76 27.95 -0.17
C VAL A 84 -19.39 29.32 0.08
N HIS A 85 -19.56 29.72 1.34
CA HIS A 85 -20.15 31.01 1.70
C HIS A 85 -19.11 32.12 1.94
N ALA A 86 -17.82 31.80 1.88
CA ALA A 86 -16.72 32.75 2.01
C ALA A 86 -16.34 33.42 0.69
N VAL A 87 -17.19 33.33 -0.35
CA VAL A 87 -17.03 34.14 -1.57
C VAL A 87 -17.01 35.60 -1.13
N PRO A 88 -15.89 36.33 -1.33
CA PRO A 88 -15.82 37.72 -0.92
C PRO A 88 -16.89 38.50 -1.68
N LYS A 89 -17.74 39.21 -0.94
CA LYS A 89 -18.66 40.18 -1.52
C LYS A 89 -17.78 41.27 -2.12
N VAL A 90 -17.61 41.25 -3.44
CA VAL A 90 -16.91 42.31 -4.17
C VAL A 90 -17.67 43.61 -3.88
N ALA A 91 -16.98 44.58 -3.29
CA ALA A 91 -17.50 45.90 -2.93
C ALA A 91 -17.55 46.82 -4.15
#